data_AF-A0A1E5V2I0-F1
#
_entry.id   AF-A0A1E5V2I0-F1
#
_cell.length_a   1.000
_cell.length_b   1.000
_cell.length_c   1.000
_cell.angle_alpha   90.00
_cell.angle_beta   90.00
_cell.angle_gamma   90.00
#
_symmetry.space_group_name_H-M   'P 1'
#
loop_
_entity.id
_entity.type
_entity.pdbx_description
1 polymer ?
#
loop_
_entity_poly.entity_id
_entity_poly.type
_entity_poly.pdbx_seq_one_letter_code
_entity_poly.pdbx_strand_id
1 'polypeptide(L)'
;MGACVEPTQFAGLEPGSAQLLLATDVLRRANSSPLCGCGFPAASSPAEKADDVLGHGDEEDDEHHDWHEDLYGLRNLHLGVEPPVHDPRDEGTADAWVERSPSLVRLTGKHPFNGEPPLSRLMEHGFVTPGPLHYVRNHGAVPRGFWATWTVEVTGLVRRPARLTMDELVGSFPALELPVTLACSSGRRKEQNMARQTLGFNWGPGAVSTSVWRGARLRDVLLRRCGGVERGALYVCFEGAEDLPGGGGTKYGTSISLERAMDPTMDVMLAYMQNGGPLLPDHGFPVRLIVPGCTAGRMVKWLRRIVVSTTESDNYYHYRDNRFFPSHVDVELAEAEGWWYKPEYVINEMNINSVITTPGHGDILPINATTTQSAYTVKGFAYSGESCM
;
A
#
# COMPACT_ATOMS: atom_id res chain seq x y z
N MET A 1 -5.78 -29.69 -7.90
CA MET A 1 -6.61 -30.91 -7.78
C MET A 1 -7.62 -30.66 -6.68
N GLY A 2 -8.88 -30.46 -7.07
CA GLY A 2 -9.96 -30.16 -6.15
C GLY A 2 -10.68 -31.43 -5.69
N ALA A 3 -11.27 -31.36 -4.51
CA ALA A 3 -12.43 -32.15 -4.16
C ALA A 3 -13.46 -31.18 -3.57
N CYS A 4 -14.58 -31.08 -4.28
CA CYS A 4 -15.78 -30.34 -3.90
C CYS A 4 -16.40 -31.03 -2.68
N VAL A 5 -16.88 -30.26 -1.70
CA VAL A 5 -17.80 -30.78 -0.66
C VAL A 5 -19.04 -29.91 -0.75
N GLU A 6 -20.18 -30.54 -1.06
CA GLU A 6 -21.47 -29.84 -1.17
C GLU A 6 -21.91 -29.27 0.19
N PRO A 7 -22.36 -28.02 0.24
CA PRO A 7 -23.10 -27.50 1.38
C PRO A 7 -24.60 -27.72 1.13
N THR A 8 -25.13 -28.84 1.61
CA THR A 8 -26.57 -28.97 1.82
C THR A 8 -27.00 -28.19 3.06
N GLN A 9 -28.08 -27.42 2.88
CA GLN A 9 -29.01 -26.91 3.89
C GLN A 9 -28.59 -25.68 4.69
N PHE A 10 -28.96 -24.49 4.19
CA PHE A 10 -29.72 -23.53 4.99
C PHE A 10 -30.80 -22.90 4.09
N ALA A 11 -32.05 -23.35 4.30
CA ALA A 11 -33.24 -22.76 3.71
C ALA A 11 -33.83 -21.73 4.68
N GLY A 12 -34.29 -20.61 4.11
CA GLY A 12 -35.39 -19.81 4.66
C GLY A 12 -34.97 -18.51 5.31
N LEU A 13 -35.02 -17.41 4.55
CA LEU A 13 -35.55 -16.11 5.00
C LEU A 13 -36.01 -15.33 3.75
N GLU A 14 -37.30 -14.98 3.73
CA GLU A 14 -38.02 -14.27 2.65
C GLU A 14 -37.58 -12.79 2.47
N PRO A 15 -37.64 -12.23 1.25
CA PRO A 15 -37.26 -10.83 0.97
C PRO A 15 -38.39 -9.84 1.25
N GLY A 16 -38.21 -8.99 2.27
CA GLY A 16 -39.08 -7.85 2.57
C GLY A 16 -38.60 -6.57 1.86
N SER A 17 -39.50 -6.00 1.05
CA SER A 17 -39.38 -4.80 0.22
C SER A 17 -38.93 -3.53 0.95
N ALA A 18 -38.02 -2.75 0.33
CA ALA A 18 -37.90 -1.31 0.59
C ALA A 18 -37.67 -0.55 -0.74
N GLN A 19 -38.57 0.37 -1.03
CA GLN A 19 -38.64 1.19 -2.24
C GLN A 19 -37.56 2.27 -2.28
N LEU A 20 -36.99 2.47 -3.47
CA LEU A 20 -36.05 3.50 -3.85
C LEU A 20 -36.80 4.84 -4.04
N LEU A 21 -36.39 5.90 -3.33
CA LEU A 21 -36.82 7.27 -3.63
C LEU A 21 -35.66 8.04 -4.28
N LEU A 22 -35.80 8.28 -5.58
CA LEU A 22 -35.01 9.21 -6.36
C LEU A 22 -35.47 10.65 -6.05
N ALA A 23 -34.52 11.54 -5.76
CA ALA A 23 -34.74 12.98 -5.83
C ALA A 23 -33.62 13.60 -6.68
N THR A 24 -34.03 14.15 -7.82
CA THR A 24 -33.22 14.88 -8.81
C THR A 24 -33.10 16.36 -8.45
N ASP A 25 -31.92 16.90 -8.74
CA ASP A 25 -31.57 18.29 -9.07
C ASP A 25 -31.92 19.46 -8.13
N VAL A 26 -30.88 20.05 -7.51
CA VAL A 26 -30.60 21.50 -7.61
C VAL A 26 -29.08 21.73 -7.62
N LEU A 27 -28.52 21.96 -8.81
CA LEU A 27 -27.21 22.59 -9.01
C LEU A 27 -27.36 24.11 -8.90
N ARG A 28 -26.68 24.75 -7.93
CA ARG A 28 -26.20 26.13 -8.08
C ARG A 28 -24.98 26.41 -7.20
N ARG A 29 -23.96 26.92 -7.89
CA ARG A 29 -22.60 27.30 -7.46
C ARG A 29 -22.54 28.08 -6.14
N ALA A 30 -21.60 27.70 -5.29
CA ALA A 30 -20.87 28.61 -4.39
C ALA A 30 -19.41 28.11 -4.28
N ASN A 31 -18.49 28.86 -4.87
CA ASN A 31 -17.05 28.73 -4.68
C ASN A 31 -16.69 29.22 -3.29
N SER A 32 -16.21 28.34 -2.42
CA SER A 32 -15.22 28.61 -1.35
C SER A 32 -15.06 27.37 -0.49
N SER A 33 -13.95 26.65 -0.63
CA SER A 33 -13.55 25.60 0.32
C SER A 33 -12.93 26.23 1.56
N PRO A 34 -13.47 26.03 2.78
CA PRO A 34 -12.87 26.49 4.02
C PRO A 34 -12.11 25.33 4.66
N LEU A 35 -11.01 24.87 4.05
CA LEU A 35 -10.12 23.87 4.64
C LEU A 35 -8.66 24.22 4.29
N CYS A 36 -8.23 25.40 4.74
CA CYS A 36 -6.83 25.71 4.92
C CYS A 36 -6.73 26.44 6.26
N GLY A 37 -6.44 25.69 7.32
CA GLY A 37 -6.58 26.19 8.69
C GLY A 37 -6.19 25.17 9.76
N CYS A 38 -5.12 24.40 9.53
CA CYS A 38 -4.39 23.74 10.60
C CYS A 38 -3.00 24.38 10.64
N GLY A 39 -2.85 25.36 11.54
CA GLY A 39 -1.60 26.06 11.77
C GLY A 39 -0.56 25.15 12.39
N PHE A 40 0.52 24.89 11.66
CA PHE A 40 1.82 24.57 12.23
C PHE A 40 2.56 25.88 12.49
N PRO A 41 3.25 26.06 13.63
CA PRO A 41 4.00 27.29 13.88
C PRO A 41 5.14 27.42 12.86
N ALA A 42 5.15 28.55 12.15
CA ALA A 42 6.22 28.89 11.21
C ALA A 42 7.53 29.10 11.97
N ALA A 43 8.56 28.36 11.59
CA ALA A 43 9.93 28.66 12.01
C ALA A 43 10.35 29.99 11.36
N SER A 44 10.63 30.99 12.18
CA SER A 44 11.15 32.29 11.75
C SER A 44 12.59 32.16 11.26
N SER A 45 12.86 32.46 10.00
CA SER A 45 14.21 32.70 9.49
C SER A 45 14.78 34.01 10.09
N PRO A 46 16.03 34.06 10.57
CA PRO A 46 16.66 35.32 10.91
C PRO A 46 17.13 36.05 9.65
N ALA A 47 16.95 37.37 9.66
CA ALA A 47 17.32 38.29 8.60
C ALA A 47 18.84 38.46 8.45
N GLU A 48 19.28 38.62 7.21
CA GLU A 48 20.63 39.07 6.85
C GLU A 48 20.94 40.46 7.43
N LYS A 49 22.13 40.59 8.01
CA LYS A 49 22.87 41.85 8.07
C LYS A 49 24.33 41.58 7.73
N ALA A 50 24.82 42.30 6.73
CA ALA A 50 26.23 42.44 6.43
C ALA A 50 26.88 43.45 7.40
N ASP A 51 28.10 43.15 7.85
CA ASP A 51 29.24 44.06 7.80
C ASP A 51 30.56 43.34 8.18
N ASP A 52 31.63 43.80 7.53
CA ASP A 52 33.01 43.31 7.37
C ASP A 52 33.87 42.99 8.60
N VAL A 53 34.99 42.27 8.31
CA VAL A 53 36.40 42.48 8.77
C VAL A 53 37.10 41.24 9.42
N LEU A 54 38.00 40.64 8.61
CA LEU A 54 39.32 40.02 8.89
C LEU A 54 39.46 38.68 9.66
N GLY A 55 39.96 37.66 8.93
CA GLY A 55 41.24 37.02 9.24
C GLY A 55 41.25 35.58 9.80
N HIS A 56 42.01 34.72 9.08
CA HIS A 56 42.64 33.44 9.49
C HIS A 56 41.82 32.14 9.37
N GLY A 57 42.22 31.32 8.39
CA GLY A 57 42.94 30.06 8.65
C GLY A 57 42.16 28.86 9.19
N ASP A 58 42.10 27.84 8.33
CA ASP A 58 42.23 26.41 8.62
C ASP A 58 40.98 25.53 8.74
N GLU A 59 41.08 24.45 7.96
CA GLU A 59 40.56 23.09 8.11
C GLU A 59 39.11 22.79 7.68
N GLU A 60 39.03 22.20 6.48
CA GLU A 60 37.89 21.43 5.98
C GLU A 60 37.68 20.18 6.85
N ASP A 61 36.73 20.25 7.79
CA ASP A 61 36.10 19.07 8.36
C ASP A 61 34.94 18.67 7.45
N ASP A 62 35.21 17.78 6.48
CA ASP A 62 34.17 16.98 5.81
C ASP A 62 33.57 16.03 6.86
N GLU A 63 32.60 16.53 7.62
CA GLU A 63 31.71 15.68 8.43
C GLU A 63 30.95 14.75 7.47
N HIS A 64 31.49 13.54 7.30
CA HIS A 64 30.81 12.42 6.67
C HIS A 64 29.52 12.14 7.46
N HIS A 65 28.41 12.75 7.03
CA HIS A 65 27.07 12.52 7.58
C HIS A 65 26.75 11.02 7.49
N ASP A 66 26.78 10.35 8.64
CA ASP A 66 26.53 8.91 8.75
C ASP A 66 25.03 8.63 8.60
N TRP A 67 24.61 8.55 7.35
CA TRP A 67 23.25 8.21 6.96
C TRP A 67 22.81 6.82 7.48
N HIS A 68 23.74 5.95 7.91
CA HIS A 68 23.45 4.62 8.43
C HIS A 68 22.88 4.71 9.86
N GLU A 69 23.42 5.59 10.72
CA GLU A 69 22.81 5.93 12.02
C GLU A 69 21.42 6.58 11.86
N ASP A 70 21.17 7.37 10.80
CA ASP A 70 19.82 7.88 10.53
C ASP A 70 18.86 6.80 9.98
N LEU A 71 19.38 5.78 9.29
CA LEU A 71 18.58 4.68 8.74
C LEU A 71 18.18 3.64 9.80
N TYR A 72 19.04 3.42 10.80
CA TYR A 72 18.87 2.40 11.84
C TYR A 72 18.68 2.98 13.26
N GLY A 73 18.94 4.28 13.47
CA GLY A 73 18.96 4.95 14.78
C GLY A 73 17.83 5.96 15.02
N LEU A 74 16.85 6.08 14.12
CA LEU A 74 15.69 6.93 14.37
C LEU A 74 14.78 6.30 15.43
N ARG A 75 14.85 6.88 16.64
CA ARG A 75 13.85 6.88 17.72
C ARG A 75 12.49 6.40 17.22
N ASN A 76 12.34 5.09 17.33
CA ASN A 76 11.15 4.32 17.03
C ASN A 76 9.91 5.16 17.34
N LEU A 77 9.00 5.31 16.38
CA LEU A 77 7.59 5.33 16.71
C LEU A 77 7.31 3.96 17.38
N HIS A 78 7.70 3.82 18.66
CA HIS A 78 7.35 2.71 19.54
C HIS A 78 5.86 2.83 19.77
N LEU A 79 5.06 2.45 18.78
CA LEU A 79 3.62 2.50 18.85
C LEU A 79 3.06 1.43 19.81
N GLY A 80 3.88 0.84 20.68
CA GLY A 80 3.43 -0.08 21.72
C GLY A 80 2.83 -1.37 21.18
N VAL A 81 3.51 -2.03 20.24
CA VAL A 81 3.08 -3.34 19.71
C VAL A 81 3.93 -4.45 20.30
N GLU A 82 3.28 -5.59 20.54
CA GLU A 82 3.95 -6.84 20.87
C GLU A 82 5.07 -7.15 19.86
N PRO A 83 6.25 -7.61 20.33
CA PRO A 83 7.34 -7.98 19.44
C PRO A 83 6.88 -9.01 18.39
N PRO A 84 7.32 -8.88 17.12
CA PRO A 84 7.15 -9.94 16.14
C PRO A 84 7.73 -11.26 16.65
N VAL A 85 7.08 -12.37 16.32
CA VAL A 85 7.52 -13.73 16.68
C VAL A 85 7.46 -14.65 15.47
N HIS A 86 8.20 -15.75 15.51
CA HIS A 86 8.01 -16.85 14.57
C HIS A 86 6.64 -17.50 14.79
N ASP A 87 5.84 -17.61 13.74
CA ASP A 87 4.57 -18.32 13.77
C ASP A 87 4.80 -19.82 13.51
N PRO A 88 4.41 -20.74 14.43
CA PRO A 88 4.59 -22.18 14.24
C PRO A 88 3.96 -22.71 12.94
N ARG A 89 2.96 -22.01 12.38
CA ARG A 89 2.35 -22.38 11.09
C ARG A 89 3.30 -22.19 9.92
N ASP A 90 4.31 -21.33 10.04
CA ASP A 90 5.33 -21.09 9.02
C ASP A 90 6.47 -22.12 9.05
N GLU A 91 6.56 -22.97 10.07
CA GLU A 91 7.56 -24.03 10.16
C GLU A 91 7.48 -24.97 8.94
N GLY A 92 8.65 -25.22 8.32
CA GLY A 92 8.74 -26.02 7.10
C GLY A 92 8.20 -25.32 5.84
N THR A 93 7.95 -24.01 5.89
CA THR A 93 7.71 -23.18 4.70
C THR A 93 8.94 -22.31 4.39
N ALA A 94 8.95 -21.69 3.21
CA ALA A 94 9.98 -20.71 2.85
C ALA A 94 9.97 -19.45 3.74
N ASP A 95 8.89 -19.20 4.48
CA ASP A 95 8.71 -18.04 5.34
C ASP A 95 9.04 -18.32 6.82
N ALA A 96 9.58 -19.51 7.17
CA ALA A 96 9.89 -19.87 8.56
C ALA A 96 10.84 -18.90 9.30
N TRP A 97 11.53 -18.03 8.56
CA TRP A 97 12.45 -17.03 9.07
C TRP A 97 11.82 -15.65 9.30
N VAL A 98 10.58 -15.46 8.87
CA VAL A 98 9.88 -14.18 8.97
C VAL A 98 9.15 -14.14 10.31
N GLU A 99 9.48 -13.14 11.13
CA GLU A 99 8.75 -12.85 12.35
C GLU A 99 7.56 -11.93 12.06
N ARG A 100 6.42 -12.22 12.69
CA ARG A 100 5.15 -11.53 12.44
C ARG A 100 4.47 -11.19 13.75
N SER A 101 3.64 -10.14 13.76
CA SER A 101 2.84 -9.85 14.96
C SER A 101 1.89 -11.01 15.24
N PRO A 102 1.88 -11.57 16.46
CA PRO A 102 0.97 -12.65 16.84
C PRO A 102 -0.50 -12.19 16.84
N SER A 103 -0.74 -10.88 16.87
CA SER A 103 -2.08 -10.27 16.84
C SER A 103 -2.72 -10.29 15.44
N LEU A 104 -1.97 -10.50 14.35
CA LEU A 104 -2.54 -10.52 13.00
C LEU A 104 -3.50 -11.71 12.83
N VAL A 105 -4.69 -11.43 12.30
CA VAL A 105 -5.66 -12.45 11.90
C VAL A 105 -5.19 -13.05 10.57
N ARG A 106 -4.59 -14.24 10.63
CA ARG A 106 -4.17 -15.01 9.44
C ARG A 106 -5.40 -15.49 8.66
N LEU A 107 -5.50 -15.11 7.39
CA LEU A 107 -6.64 -15.40 6.50
C LEU A 107 -6.41 -16.59 5.57
N THR A 108 -5.16 -17.05 5.50
CA THR A 108 -4.75 -18.24 4.76
C THR A 108 -4.51 -19.41 5.70
N GLY A 109 -4.41 -20.62 5.14
CA GLY A 109 -3.83 -21.75 5.85
C GLY A 109 -2.33 -21.56 6.06
N LYS A 110 -1.53 -22.52 5.58
CA LYS A 110 -0.09 -22.52 5.82
C LYS A 110 0.66 -21.45 5.02
N HIS A 111 0.57 -21.43 3.70
CA HIS A 111 1.36 -20.55 2.84
C HIS A 111 0.60 -20.25 1.53
N PRO A 112 0.69 -19.04 0.94
CA PRO A 112 1.43 -17.86 1.39
C PRO A 112 0.75 -17.14 2.57
N PHE A 113 1.50 -16.31 3.31
CA PHE A 113 0.94 -15.54 4.42
C PHE A 113 0.09 -14.37 3.91
N ASN A 114 -1.17 -14.31 4.36
CA ASN A 114 -1.99 -13.11 4.27
C ASN A 114 -2.69 -12.90 5.62
N GLY A 115 -2.63 -11.68 6.15
CA GLY A 115 -3.20 -11.37 7.46
C GLY A 115 -3.61 -9.92 7.59
N GLU A 116 -4.63 -9.68 8.40
CA GLU A 116 -5.13 -8.35 8.72
C GLU A 116 -5.09 -8.07 10.22
N PRO A 117 -4.89 -6.81 10.65
CA PRO A 117 -5.03 -6.44 12.04
C PRO A 117 -6.49 -6.62 12.52
N PRO A 118 -6.69 -7.05 13.77
CA PRO A 118 -7.98 -6.91 14.44
C PRO A 118 -8.37 -5.43 14.47
N LEU A 119 -9.63 -5.12 14.15
CA LEU A 119 -10.09 -3.73 14.07
C LEU A 119 -9.87 -2.94 15.37
N SER A 120 -10.07 -3.57 16.52
CA SER A 120 -9.83 -2.95 17.82
C SER A 120 -8.37 -2.50 17.99
N ARG A 121 -7.43 -3.36 17.59
CA ARG A 121 -5.99 -3.05 17.60
C ARG A 121 -5.64 -1.99 16.56
N LEU A 122 -6.18 -2.07 15.35
CA LEU A 122 -5.96 -1.04 14.32
C LEU A 122 -6.37 0.35 14.84
N MET A 123 -7.54 0.45 15.48
CA MET A 123 -8.07 1.70 16.01
C MET A 123 -7.34 2.21 17.27
N GLU A 124 -6.73 1.31 18.06
CA GLU A 124 -5.93 1.67 19.24
C GLU A 124 -4.73 2.55 18.87
N HIS A 125 -4.10 2.30 17.71
CA HIS A 125 -2.93 3.05 17.24
C HIS A 125 -3.30 4.32 16.46
N GLY A 126 -4.58 4.54 16.15
CA GLY A 126 -5.05 5.75 15.48
C GLY A 126 -4.53 5.89 14.05
N PHE A 127 -3.98 7.07 13.73
CA PHE A 127 -3.67 7.45 12.35
C PHE A 127 -2.51 6.66 11.71
N VAL A 128 -1.50 6.26 12.49
CA VAL A 128 -0.34 5.51 11.97
C VAL A 128 -0.41 4.08 12.50
N THR A 129 -0.55 3.13 11.58
CA THR A 129 -0.48 1.70 11.88
C THR A 129 0.99 1.29 12.10
N PRO A 130 1.30 0.62 13.21
CA PRO A 130 2.64 0.07 13.47
C PRO A 130 3.05 -0.93 12.38
N GLY A 131 4.34 -0.96 12.03
CA GLY A 131 4.87 -1.84 10.98
C GLY A 131 4.50 -3.32 11.15
N PRO A 132 4.70 -3.92 12.35
CA PRO A 132 4.32 -5.32 12.60
C PRO A 132 2.82 -5.61 12.51
N LEU A 133 1.96 -4.59 12.69
CA LEU A 133 0.51 -4.70 12.65
C LEU A 133 -0.09 -4.28 11.30
N HIS A 134 0.71 -3.67 10.43
CA HIS A 134 0.30 -3.30 9.07
C HIS A 134 -0.08 -4.57 8.30
N TYR A 135 -1.27 -4.60 7.69
CA TYR A 135 -1.79 -5.80 7.03
C TYR A 135 -0.80 -6.35 5.98
N VAL A 136 -0.73 -7.68 5.85
CA VAL A 136 0.20 -8.33 4.93
C VAL A 136 -0.59 -9.08 3.87
N ARG A 137 -0.28 -8.77 2.60
CA ARG A 137 -0.73 -9.55 1.43
C ARG A 137 0.49 -10.04 0.68
N ASN A 138 0.71 -11.35 0.65
CA ASN A 138 1.75 -12.01 -0.16
C ASN A 138 1.12 -13.00 -1.14
N HIS A 139 1.57 -12.98 -2.40
CA HIS A 139 1.20 -13.98 -3.42
C HIS A 139 2.05 -15.26 -3.34
N GLY A 140 3.20 -15.20 -2.66
CA GLY A 140 4.14 -16.31 -2.50
C GLY A 140 5.06 -16.09 -1.30
N ALA A 141 6.25 -16.69 -1.37
CA ALA A 141 7.25 -16.59 -0.32
C ALA A 141 7.91 -15.22 -0.26
N VAL A 142 8.27 -14.80 0.95
CA VAL A 142 9.02 -13.57 1.20
C VAL A 142 10.47 -13.77 0.73
N PRO A 143 10.98 -13.00 -0.24
CA PRO A 143 12.38 -13.03 -0.61
C PRO A 143 13.28 -12.58 0.54
N ARG A 144 14.40 -13.27 0.74
CA ARG A 144 15.47 -12.82 1.64
C ARG A 144 16.33 -11.77 0.94
N GLY A 145 16.00 -10.50 1.15
CA GLY A 145 16.79 -9.37 0.68
C GLY A 145 17.93 -9.01 1.61
N PHE A 146 19.06 -8.60 1.05
CA PHE A 146 20.19 -8.03 1.78
C PHE A 146 20.52 -6.66 1.19
N TRP A 147 20.60 -5.64 2.05
CA TRP A 147 20.82 -4.24 1.65
C TRP A 147 22.04 -4.10 0.71
N ALA A 148 23.19 -4.60 1.15
CA ALA A 148 24.48 -4.45 0.46
C ALA A 148 24.52 -5.07 -0.94
N THR A 149 23.68 -6.07 -1.23
CA THR A 149 23.67 -6.76 -2.53
C THR A 149 22.41 -6.48 -3.35
N TRP A 150 21.45 -5.73 -2.80
CA TRP A 150 20.22 -5.45 -3.50
C TRP A 150 20.43 -4.34 -4.53
N THR A 151 19.90 -4.56 -5.72
CA THR A 151 19.91 -3.55 -6.78
C THR A 151 18.56 -3.47 -7.46
N VAL A 152 18.17 -2.26 -7.86
CA VAL A 152 17.02 -1.97 -8.71
C VAL A 152 17.52 -1.59 -10.10
N GLU A 153 17.07 -2.30 -11.12
CA GLU A 153 17.40 -2.02 -12.51
C GLU A 153 16.32 -1.16 -13.17
N VAL A 154 16.72 -0.10 -13.86
CA VAL A 154 15.85 0.81 -14.63
C VAL A 154 16.23 0.74 -16.10
N THR A 155 15.32 0.24 -16.93
CA THR A 155 15.54 -0.03 -18.37
C THR A 155 14.35 0.40 -19.23
N GLY A 156 14.34 0.01 -20.51
CA GLY A 156 13.31 0.36 -21.49
C GLY A 156 13.57 1.72 -22.11
N LEU A 157 12.51 2.51 -22.26
CA LEU A 157 12.49 3.82 -22.91
C LEU A 157 13.03 4.93 -21.99
N VAL A 158 14.28 4.79 -21.56
CA VAL A 158 15.05 5.80 -20.81
C VAL A 158 16.35 6.11 -21.52
N ARG A 159 16.84 7.36 -21.41
CA ARG A 159 18.06 7.78 -22.14
C ARG A 159 19.31 7.05 -21.67
N ARG A 160 19.38 6.74 -20.37
CA ARG A 160 20.50 6.05 -19.72
C ARG A 160 19.95 4.97 -18.79
N PRO A 161 19.85 3.71 -19.25
CA PRO A 161 19.56 2.58 -18.37
C PRO A 161 20.55 2.54 -17.20
N ALA A 162 20.07 2.16 -16.03
CA ALA A 162 20.87 2.18 -14.81
C ALA A 162 20.55 0.98 -13.92
N ARG A 163 21.54 0.58 -13.13
CA ARG A 163 21.37 -0.31 -11.98
C ARG A 163 21.76 0.48 -10.74
N LEU A 164 20.84 0.60 -9.79
CA LEU A 164 21.02 1.33 -8.55
C LEU A 164 21.17 0.34 -7.41
N THR A 165 22.27 0.45 -6.67
CA THR A 165 22.41 -0.13 -5.33
C THR A 165 21.49 0.59 -4.34
N MET A 166 21.28 -0.01 -3.16
CA MET A 166 20.52 0.67 -2.10
C MET A 166 21.21 1.95 -1.63
N ASP A 167 22.54 1.95 -1.51
CA ASP A 167 23.32 3.12 -1.08
C ASP A 167 23.20 4.27 -2.10
N GLU A 168 23.25 3.97 -3.40
CA GLU A 168 22.98 4.97 -4.45
C GLU A 168 21.54 5.49 -4.36
N LEU A 169 20.56 4.62 -4.10
CA LEU A 169 19.15 5.00 -4.02
C LEU A 169 18.86 5.92 -2.81
N VAL A 170 19.55 5.71 -1.68
CA VAL A 170 19.39 6.54 -0.49
C VAL A 170 20.21 7.83 -0.59
N GLY A 171 21.46 7.75 -1.04
CA GLY A 171 22.40 8.88 -1.02
C GLY A 171 22.29 9.83 -2.22
N SER A 172 21.75 9.39 -3.36
CA SER A 172 21.77 10.20 -4.60
C SER A 172 20.50 11.02 -4.86
N PHE A 173 19.46 10.86 -4.04
CA PHE A 173 18.15 11.49 -4.28
C PHE A 173 17.60 12.11 -2.99
N PRO A 174 16.97 13.29 -3.07
CA PRO A 174 16.23 13.84 -1.93
C PRO A 174 15.16 12.84 -1.45
N ALA A 175 15.20 12.52 -0.16
CA ALA A 175 14.21 11.66 0.46
C ALA A 175 12.87 12.40 0.56
N LEU A 176 11.80 11.74 0.13
CA LEU A 176 10.42 12.12 0.38
C LEU A 176 9.91 11.28 1.55
N GLU A 177 9.25 11.91 2.52
CA GLU A 177 8.60 11.24 3.64
C GLU A 177 7.13 11.70 3.77
N LEU A 178 6.16 10.78 3.64
CA LEU A 178 4.74 11.11 3.82
C LEU A 178 3.90 9.94 4.35
N PRO A 179 2.80 10.22 5.07
CA PRO A 179 1.82 9.21 5.42
C PRO A 179 1.04 8.75 4.19
N VAL A 180 0.99 7.43 3.95
CA VAL A 180 0.18 6.82 2.90
C VAL A 180 -0.61 5.65 3.47
N THR A 181 -1.92 5.68 3.22
CA THR A 181 -2.83 4.56 3.48
C THR A 181 -2.77 3.57 2.33
N LEU A 182 -2.38 2.34 2.63
CA LEU A 182 -2.47 1.22 1.70
C LEU A 182 -3.80 0.52 1.95
N ALA A 183 -4.56 0.28 0.90
CA ALA A 183 -5.79 -0.51 0.96
C ALA A 183 -5.77 -1.61 -0.10
N CYS A 184 -6.18 -2.82 0.29
CA CYS A 184 -6.30 -3.94 -0.63
C CYS A 184 -7.59 -3.82 -1.44
N SER A 185 -7.52 -4.02 -2.76
CA SER A 185 -8.70 -4.14 -3.65
C SER A 185 -9.71 -5.20 -3.20
N SER A 186 -9.22 -6.19 -2.44
CA SER A 186 -10.00 -7.32 -1.94
C SER A 186 -10.50 -7.13 -0.50
N GLY A 187 -10.29 -5.95 0.10
CA GLY A 187 -10.78 -5.65 1.43
C GLY A 187 -12.29 -5.85 1.53
N ARG A 188 -12.77 -6.37 2.67
CA ARG A 188 -14.17 -6.71 2.92
C ARG A 188 -14.76 -7.80 2.02
N ARG A 189 -13.94 -8.56 1.26
CA ARG A 189 -14.42 -9.68 0.43
C ARG A 189 -15.27 -10.69 1.22
N LYS A 190 -15.02 -10.88 2.51
CA LYS A 190 -15.84 -11.77 3.35
C LYS A 190 -17.32 -11.40 3.29
N GLU A 191 -17.67 -10.11 3.27
CA GLU A 191 -19.07 -9.65 3.18
C GLU A 191 -19.71 -10.07 1.85
N GLN A 192 -18.96 -10.02 0.74
CA GLN A 192 -19.44 -10.51 -0.55
C GLN A 192 -19.60 -12.04 -0.54
N ASN A 193 -18.64 -12.77 0.05
CA ASN A 193 -18.70 -14.23 0.15
C ASN A 193 -19.87 -14.74 0.99
N MET A 194 -20.36 -13.94 1.96
CA MET A 194 -21.59 -14.27 2.69
C MET A 194 -22.85 -14.22 1.80
N ALA A 195 -22.83 -13.41 0.72
CA ALA A 195 -23.94 -13.32 -0.23
C ALA A 195 -23.80 -14.32 -1.39
N ARG A 196 -22.60 -14.41 -1.99
CA ARG A 196 -22.26 -15.37 -3.04
C ARG A 196 -20.78 -15.69 -2.97
N GLN A 197 -20.44 -16.97 -2.81
CA GLN A 197 -19.06 -17.42 -2.69
C GLN A 197 -18.24 -17.05 -3.94
N THR A 198 -17.14 -16.33 -3.74
CA THR A 198 -16.14 -15.97 -4.76
C THR A 198 -14.83 -16.72 -4.55
N LEU A 199 -13.92 -16.60 -5.52
CA LEU A 199 -12.54 -17.08 -5.39
C LEU A 199 -11.71 -16.06 -4.59
N GLY A 200 -11.01 -16.53 -3.56
CA GLY A 200 -10.06 -15.73 -2.78
C GLY A 200 -10.33 -15.74 -1.28
N PHE A 201 -9.35 -15.26 -0.51
CA PHE A 201 -9.40 -15.27 0.95
C PHE A 201 -10.45 -14.29 1.50
N ASN A 202 -11.02 -14.64 2.65
CA ASN A 202 -12.08 -13.90 3.34
C ASN A 202 -11.52 -12.70 4.13
N TRP A 203 -11.02 -11.68 3.44
CA TRP A 203 -10.69 -10.41 4.07
C TRP A 203 -11.90 -9.83 4.79
N GLY A 204 -11.73 -9.52 6.08
CA GLY A 204 -12.57 -8.59 6.77
C GLY A 204 -12.26 -7.15 6.35
N PRO A 205 -12.68 -6.18 7.18
CA PRO A 205 -12.39 -4.77 6.95
C PRO A 205 -10.96 -4.34 7.33
N GLY A 206 -10.11 -5.24 7.83
CA GLY A 206 -8.76 -4.90 8.31
C GLY A 206 -7.70 -4.83 7.21
N ALA A 207 -8.05 -5.06 5.94
CA ALA A 207 -7.15 -4.99 4.78
C ALA A 207 -6.73 -3.55 4.39
N VAL A 208 -6.49 -2.70 5.40
CA VAL A 208 -6.11 -1.30 5.28
C VAL A 208 -5.13 -0.95 6.41
N SER A 209 -4.10 -0.17 6.11
CA SER A 209 -3.15 0.32 7.10
C SER A 209 -2.46 1.58 6.60
N THR A 210 -2.15 2.51 7.50
CA THR A 210 -1.48 3.77 7.17
C THR A 210 -0.09 3.76 7.78
N SER A 211 0.92 4.13 7.01
CA SER A 211 2.29 4.25 7.51
C SER A 211 2.94 5.50 6.94
N VAL A 212 3.94 6.01 7.64
CA VAL A 212 4.82 7.05 7.12
C VAL A 212 5.90 6.37 6.29
N TRP A 213 5.94 6.63 4.99
CA TRP A 213 6.89 6.01 4.07
C TRP A 213 7.97 7.01 3.70
N ARG A 214 9.23 6.56 3.72
CA ARG A 214 10.37 7.36 3.26
C ARG A 214 11.10 6.67 2.11
N GLY A 215 11.38 7.44 1.07
CA GLY A 215 11.91 6.91 -0.19
C GLY A 215 12.37 7.97 -1.19
N ALA A 216 13.00 7.52 -2.27
CA ALA A 216 13.34 8.37 -3.41
C ALA A 216 12.14 8.50 -4.35
N ARG A 217 11.85 9.72 -4.83
CA ARG A 217 10.79 9.94 -5.83
C ARG A 217 11.14 9.21 -7.14
N LEU A 218 10.22 8.39 -7.65
CA LEU A 218 10.42 7.68 -8.93
C LEU A 218 10.73 8.64 -10.07
N ARG A 219 10.02 9.77 -10.10
CA ARG A 219 10.25 10.88 -11.04
C ARG A 219 11.71 11.36 -11.03
N ASP A 220 12.31 11.55 -9.86
CA ASP A 220 13.69 12.03 -9.75
C ASP A 220 14.69 10.95 -10.21
N VAL A 221 14.41 9.67 -9.94
CA VAL A 221 15.20 8.56 -10.47
C VAL A 221 15.19 8.55 -12.00
N LEU A 222 14.02 8.67 -12.61
CA LEU A 222 13.87 8.70 -14.07
C LEU A 222 14.57 9.92 -14.69
N LEU A 223 14.40 11.12 -14.11
CA LEU A 223 14.99 12.35 -14.64
C LEU A 223 16.50 12.43 -14.42
N ARG A 224 16.97 12.26 -13.18
CA ARG A 224 18.35 12.57 -12.79
C ARG A 224 19.30 11.42 -13.10
N ARG A 225 18.94 10.19 -12.72
CA ARG A 225 19.78 9.01 -12.97
C ARG A 225 19.67 8.54 -14.40
N CYS A 226 18.45 8.44 -14.93
CA CYS A 226 18.23 7.89 -16.26
C CYS A 226 18.29 8.93 -17.38
N GLY A 227 18.44 10.22 -17.05
CA GLY A 227 18.49 11.30 -18.03
C GLY A 227 17.14 11.61 -18.68
N GLY A 228 16.03 11.18 -18.07
CA GLY A 228 14.68 11.30 -18.60
C GLY A 228 14.23 10.09 -19.42
N VAL A 229 12.97 10.15 -19.84
CA VAL A 229 12.30 9.13 -20.64
C VAL A 229 12.34 9.48 -22.14
N GLU A 230 12.33 8.45 -22.99
CA GLU A 230 12.30 8.59 -24.44
C GLU A 230 10.90 8.93 -24.97
N ARG A 231 10.82 9.48 -26.19
CA ARG A 231 9.53 9.77 -26.84
C ARG A 231 8.73 8.48 -27.05
N GLY A 232 7.42 8.56 -26.82
CA GLY A 232 6.50 7.43 -26.99
C GLY A 232 6.35 6.54 -25.77
N ALA A 233 7.11 6.77 -24.69
CA ALA A 233 6.86 6.14 -23.40
C ALA A 233 5.46 6.49 -22.87
N LEU A 234 4.71 5.50 -22.41
CA LEU A 234 3.34 5.64 -21.91
C LEU A 234 3.14 5.00 -20.54
N TYR A 235 3.96 4.02 -20.18
CA TYR A 235 3.83 3.26 -18.94
C TYR A 235 5.18 3.05 -18.26
N VAL A 236 5.12 2.82 -16.96
CA VAL A 236 6.25 2.33 -16.16
C VAL A 236 5.83 1.00 -15.55
N CYS A 237 6.51 -0.07 -15.96
CA CYS A 237 6.30 -1.44 -15.48
C CYS A 237 7.27 -1.75 -14.35
N PHE A 238 6.80 -2.48 -13.35
CA PHE A 238 7.52 -2.84 -12.15
C PHE A 238 7.48 -4.35 -11.96
N GLU A 239 8.59 -4.89 -11.47
CA GLU A 239 8.73 -6.33 -11.20
C GLU A 239 9.43 -6.55 -9.86
N GLY A 240 8.84 -7.42 -9.05
CA GLY A 240 9.35 -7.86 -7.76
C GLY A 240 10.45 -8.92 -7.89
N ALA A 241 10.80 -9.56 -6.78
CA ALA A 241 11.82 -10.60 -6.75
C ALA A 241 11.23 -12.01 -6.64
N GLU A 242 9.99 -12.13 -6.16
CA GLU A 242 9.33 -13.39 -5.83
C GLU A 242 9.20 -14.29 -7.06
N ASP A 243 9.31 -15.60 -6.86
CA ASP A 243 8.93 -16.59 -7.86
C ASP A 243 7.55 -17.13 -7.48
N LEU A 244 6.55 -16.87 -8.32
CA LEU A 244 5.16 -17.17 -8.01
C LEU A 244 4.59 -18.23 -8.96
N PRO A 245 3.61 -19.04 -8.53
CA PRO A 245 3.07 -20.12 -9.35
C PRO A 245 2.22 -19.63 -10.54
N GLY A 246 1.77 -18.37 -10.52
CA GLY A 246 1.00 -17.78 -11.62
C GLY A 246 1.83 -17.61 -12.88
N GLY A 247 1.17 -17.56 -14.04
CA GLY A 247 1.82 -17.27 -15.33
C GLY A 247 2.86 -18.29 -15.79
N GLY A 248 2.92 -19.48 -15.17
CA GLY A 248 3.97 -20.46 -15.45
C GLY A 248 5.29 -20.18 -14.71
N GLY A 249 5.23 -19.56 -13.53
CA GLY A 249 6.44 -19.27 -12.73
C GLY A 249 6.89 -17.81 -12.80
N THR A 250 5.98 -16.86 -13.05
CA THR A 250 6.34 -15.45 -13.23
C THR A 250 6.56 -14.73 -11.91
N LYS A 251 7.38 -13.68 -11.94
CA LYS A 251 7.48 -12.73 -10.82
C LYS A 251 6.21 -11.90 -10.67
N TYR A 252 6.00 -11.30 -9.50
CA TYR A 252 4.94 -10.30 -9.37
C TYR A 252 5.28 -9.07 -10.20
N GLY A 253 4.35 -8.60 -11.01
CA GLY A 253 4.57 -7.40 -11.81
C GLY A 253 3.28 -6.69 -12.20
N THR A 254 3.40 -5.40 -12.44
CA THR A 254 2.31 -4.50 -12.83
C THR A 254 2.89 -3.21 -13.40
N SER A 255 2.07 -2.33 -13.96
CA SER A 255 2.46 -0.99 -14.37
C SER A 255 1.56 0.09 -13.78
N ILE A 256 2.04 1.35 -13.90
CA ILE A 256 1.24 2.57 -13.81
C ILE A 256 1.46 3.40 -15.09
N SER A 257 0.61 4.41 -15.34
CA SER A 257 0.85 5.35 -16.45
C SER A 257 2.10 6.18 -16.20
N LEU A 258 2.81 6.52 -17.29
CA LEU A 258 3.96 7.42 -17.22
C LEU A 258 3.55 8.79 -16.68
N GLU A 259 2.36 9.28 -17.04
CA GLU A 259 1.78 10.52 -16.52
C GLU A 259 1.79 10.53 -14.99
N ARG A 260 1.22 9.50 -14.36
CA ARG A 260 1.21 9.35 -12.89
C ARG A 260 2.64 9.25 -12.32
N ALA A 261 3.52 8.51 -12.98
CA ALA A 261 4.91 8.34 -12.51
C ALA A 261 5.73 9.65 -12.57
N MET A 262 5.38 10.57 -13.47
CA MET A 262 6.13 11.80 -13.75
C MET A 262 5.48 13.06 -13.16
N ASP A 263 4.23 12.97 -12.72
CA ASP A 263 3.52 14.06 -12.06
C ASP A 263 4.12 14.31 -10.66
N PRO A 264 4.64 15.52 -10.39
CA PRO A 264 5.25 15.86 -9.10
C PRO A 264 4.28 15.87 -7.91
N THR A 265 2.96 15.92 -8.14
CA THR A 265 1.92 15.97 -7.11
C THR A 265 1.45 14.59 -6.63
N MET A 266 1.86 13.54 -7.35
CA MET A 266 1.40 12.16 -7.11
C MET A 266 2.32 11.39 -6.16
N ASP A 267 3.48 11.97 -5.81
CA ASP A 267 4.38 11.49 -4.76
C ASP A 267 4.77 9.99 -4.89
N VAL A 268 4.84 9.47 -6.13
CA VAL A 268 5.27 8.08 -6.40
C VAL A 268 6.73 7.90 -5.98
N MET A 269 6.99 6.92 -5.10
CA MET A 269 8.31 6.72 -4.50
C MET A 269 8.78 5.26 -4.50
N LEU A 270 10.10 5.12 -4.52
CA LEU A 270 10.82 3.90 -4.17
C LEU A 270 11.15 3.98 -2.67
N ALA A 271 10.26 3.42 -1.85
CA ALA A 271 10.35 3.46 -0.39
C ALA A 271 11.33 2.41 0.12
N TYR A 272 12.20 2.82 1.05
CA TYR A 272 13.17 1.96 1.74
C TYR A 272 13.02 2.01 3.28
N MET A 273 12.13 2.88 3.78
CA MET A 273 11.79 3.01 5.19
C MET A 273 10.27 3.10 5.40
N GLN A 274 9.82 2.60 6.54
CA GLN A 274 8.44 2.62 7.01
C GLN A 274 8.43 2.97 8.51
N ASN A 275 7.69 4.02 8.88
CA ASN A 275 7.55 4.52 10.24
C ASN A 275 8.89 4.83 10.93
N GLY A 276 9.84 5.40 10.19
CA GLY A 276 11.16 5.80 10.70
C GLY A 276 12.18 4.67 10.82
N GLY A 277 11.84 3.42 10.49
CA GLY A 277 12.78 2.31 10.42
C GLY A 277 12.86 1.67 9.03
N PRO A 278 13.81 0.75 8.79
CA PRO A 278 13.85 -0.04 7.56
C PRO A 278 12.55 -0.82 7.33
N LEU A 279 12.23 -1.11 6.07
CA LEU A 279 11.09 -1.98 5.75
C LEU A 279 11.20 -3.33 6.47
N LEU A 280 10.08 -3.86 6.95
CA LEU A 280 10.04 -5.26 7.38
C LEU A 280 10.07 -6.21 6.17
N PRO A 281 10.52 -7.46 6.32
CA PRO A 281 10.55 -8.43 5.23
C PRO A 281 9.22 -8.58 4.50
N ASP A 282 8.11 -8.76 5.22
CA ASP A 282 6.76 -8.85 4.65
C ASP A 282 6.31 -7.58 3.89
N HIS A 283 6.91 -6.43 4.21
CA HIS A 283 6.58 -5.14 3.63
C HIS A 283 7.55 -4.72 2.52
N GLY A 284 8.43 -5.60 2.06
CA GLY A 284 9.20 -5.40 0.83
C GLY A 284 10.65 -5.00 1.03
N PHE A 285 11.26 -5.30 2.19
CA PHE A 285 12.68 -5.03 2.41
C PHE A 285 13.58 -5.57 1.28
N PRO A 286 14.54 -4.78 0.75
CA PRO A 286 14.93 -3.44 1.21
C PRO A 286 14.24 -2.27 0.50
N VAL A 287 13.48 -2.52 -0.56
CA VAL A 287 12.82 -1.46 -1.34
C VAL A 287 11.50 -1.93 -1.96
N ARG A 288 10.50 -1.06 -1.89
CA ARG A 288 9.21 -1.25 -2.54
C ARG A 288 8.78 0.00 -3.30
N LEU A 289 7.83 -0.18 -4.21
CA LEU A 289 7.08 0.93 -4.79
C LEU A 289 5.95 1.35 -3.84
N ILE A 290 5.72 2.66 -3.73
CA ILE A 290 4.53 3.27 -3.11
C ILE A 290 3.90 4.22 -4.13
N VAL A 291 2.59 4.07 -4.35
CA VAL A 291 1.80 4.87 -5.30
C VAL A 291 0.58 5.39 -4.54
N PRO A 292 0.64 6.58 -3.92
CA PRO A 292 -0.50 7.17 -3.22
C PRO A 292 -1.79 7.14 -4.05
N GLY A 293 -2.94 6.94 -3.40
CA GLY A 293 -4.26 6.91 -4.05
C GLY A 293 -4.59 5.64 -4.86
N CYS A 294 -3.60 4.81 -5.18
CA CYS A 294 -3.81 3.54 -5.89
C CYS A 294 -4.08 2.35 -4.97
N THR A 295 -4.68 1.30 -5.52
CA THR A 295 -4.76 -0.02 -4.88
C THR A 295 -3.36 -0.53 -4.54
N ALA A 296 -3.22 -1.13 -3.36
CA ALA A 296 -1.94 -1.70 -2.93
C ALA A 296 -1.39 -2.78 -3.88
N GLY A 297 -2.24 -3.37 -4.74
CA GLY A 297 -1.81 -4.25 -5.82
C GLY A 297 -0.86 -3.60 -6.83
N ARG A 298 -0.87 -2.26 -6.97
CA ARG A 298 0.10 -1.52 -7.81
C ARG A 298 1.44 -1.27 -7.13
N MET A 299 1.53 -1.49 -5.82
CA MET A 299 2.68 -1.11 -4.98
C MET A 299 3.63 -2.29 -4.78
N VAL A 300 4.35 -2.66 -5.85
CA VAL A 300 5.25 -3.82 -5.91
C VAL A 300 6.26 -3.82 -4.77
N LYS A 301 6.30 -4.93 -4.02
CA LYS A 301 7.29 -5.19 -2.96
C LYS A 301 8.52 -5.87 -3.54
N TRP A 302 9.63 -5.81 -2.79
CA TRP A 302 10.88 -6.45 -3.18
C TRP A 302 11.29 -6.07 -4.61
N LEU A 303 11.24 -4.78 -4.90
CA LEU A 303 11.35 -4.24 -6.25
C LEU A 303 12.74 -4.55 -6.83
N ARG A 304 12.76 -5.12 -8.04
CA ARG A 304 13.99 -5.46 -8.77
C ARG A 304 14.13 -4.77 -10.11
N ARG A 305 13.02 -4.56 -10.81
CA ARG A 305 13.04 -4.02 -12.18
C ARG A 305 11.99 -2.95 -12.36
N ILE A 306 12.39 -1.88 -13.05
CA ILE A 306 11.57 -0.79 -13.54
C ILE A 306 11.82 -0.69 -15.04
N VAL A 307 10.77 -0.79 -15.85
CA VAL A 307 10.85 -0.77 -17.31
C VAL A 307 9.91 0.29 -17.84
N VAL A 308 10.45 1.33 -18.50
CA VAL A 308 9.63 2.33 -19.18
C VAL A 308 9.22 1.78 -20.55
N SER A 309 7.93 1.76 -20.85
CA SER A 309 7.35 1.03 -21.98
C SER A 309 6.29 1.86 -22.73
N THR A 310 6.00 1.47 -23.97
CA THR A 310 4.86 1.96 -24.75
C THR A 310 3.54 1.28 -24.36
N THR A 311 3.60 0.13 -23.69
CA THR A 311 2.43 -0.66 -23.27
C THR A 311 2.44 -0.89 -21.78
N GLU A 312 1.27 -1.20 -21.23
CA GLU A 312 1.14 -1.69 -19.86
C GLU A 312 1.91 -3.02 -19.66
N SER A 313 2.03 -3.42 -18.40
CA SER A 313 2.69 -4.67 -18.04
C SER A 313 1.95 -5.87 -18.61
N ASP A 314 2.68 -6.76 -19.28
CA ASP A 314 2.18 -8.05 -19.77
C ASP A 314 2.20 -9.14 -18.69
N ASN A 315 2.51 -8.78 -17.44
CA ASN A 315 2.64 -9.73 -16.35
C ASN A 315 1.31 -10.42 -16.04
N TYR A 316 1.37 -11.72 -15.73
CA TYR A 316 0.20 -12.52 -15.37
C TYR A 316 -0.65 -11.84 -14.29
N TYR A 317 -0.04 -11.30 -13.23
CA TYR A 317 -0.76 -10.66 -12.13
C TYR A 317 -1.34 -9.28 -12.47
N HIS A 318 -0.85 -8.64 -13.54
CA HIS A 318 -1.44 -7.40 -14.06
C HIS A 318 -2.79 -7.67 -14.75
N TYR A 319 -2.89 -8.80 -15.46
CA TYR A 319 -4.12 -9.20 -16.16
C TYR A 319 -5.05 -10.03 -15.29
N ARG A 320 -4.54 -11.01 -14.54
CA ARG A 320 -5.29 -12.09 -13.88
C ARG A 320 -5.58 -11.84 -12.40
N ASP A 321 -5.39 -10.61 -11.93
CA ASP A 321 -5.69 -10.15 -10.58
C ASP A 321 -6.11 -8.67 -10.61
N ASN A 322 -6.65 -8.15 -9.50
CA ASN A 322 -6.96 -6.73 -9.31
C ASN A 322 -7.83 -6.10 -10.43
N ARG A 323 -8.90 -6.80 -10.81
CA ARG A 323 -9.96 -6.28 -11.70
C ARG A 323 -11.33 -6.35 -11.03
N PHE A 324 -12.20 -5.40 -11.37
CA PHE A 324 -13.59 -5.38 -10.90
C PHE A 324 -14.54 -5.63 -12.06
N PHE A 325 -15.11 -6.82 -12.13
CA PHE A 325 -16.06 -7.18 -13.19
C PHE A 325 -17.51 -6.87 -12.80
N PRO A 326 -18.40 -6.62 -13.78
CA PRO A 326 -19.83 -6.55 -13.54
C PRO A 326 -20.37 -7.84 -12.89
N SER A 327 -21.42 -7.72 -12.09
CA SER A 327 -21.95 -8.82 -11.26
C SER A 327 -22.47 -10.05 -12.02
N HIS A 328 -22.75 -9.92 -13.32
CA HIS A 328 -23.18 -11.03 -14.18
C HIS A 328 -22.00 -11.84 -14.74
N VAL A 329 -20.77 -11.36 -14.60
CA VAL A 329 -19.56 -12.02 -15.10
C VAL A 329 -19.03 -12.97 -14.05
N ASP A 330 -19.14 -14.27 -14.32
CA ASP A 330 -18.49 -15.31 -13.54
C ASP A 330 -17.14 -15.73 -14.18
N VAL A 331 -16.51 -16.74 -13.60
CA VAL A 331 -15.20 -17.22 -14.06
C VAL A 331 -15.28 -17.75 -15.48
N GLU A 332 -16.31 -18.54 -15.81
CA GLU A 332 -16.45 -19.16 -17.13
C GLU A 332 -16.63 -18.09 -18.21
N LEU A 333 -17.50 -17.11 -17.98
CA LEU A 333 -17.69 -15.99 -18.89
C LEU A 333 -16.43 -15.12 -19.00
N ALA A 334 -15.74 -14.88 -17.87
CA ALA A 334 -14.51 -14.11 -17.84
C ALA A 334 -13.40 -14.74 -18.70
N GLU A 335 -13.28 -16.06 -18.69
CA GLU A 335 -12.36 -16.80 -19.55
C GLU A 335 -12.81 -16.79 -21.02
N ALA A 336 -14.08 -17.14 -21.28
CA ALA A 336 -14.60 -17.34 -22.63
C ALA A 336 -14.57 -16.05 -23.48
N GLU A 337 -14.81 -14.90 -22.85
CA GLU A 337 -14.88 -13.60 -23.53
C GLU A 337 -13.68 -12.68 -23.23
N GLY A 338 -12.62 -13.21 -22.62
CA GLY A 338 -11.37 -12.47 -22.39
C GLY A 338 -11.52 -11.23 -21.50
N TRP A 339 -12.39 -11.27 -20.50
CA TRP A 339 -12.66 -10.12 -19.61
C TRP A 339 -11.42 -9.63 -18.87
N TRP A 340 -10.48 -10.53 -18.58
CA TRP A 340 -9.19 -10.20 -17.97
C TRP A 340 -8.32 -9.26 -18.81
N TYR A 341 -8.61 -9.06 -20.10
CA TYR A 341 -7.82 -8.20 -20.99
C TYR A 341 -8.56 -6.90 -21.36
N LYS A 342 -9.75 -6.67 -20.81
CA LYS A 342 -10.55 -5.46 -21.02
C LYS A 342 -10.07 -4.34 -20.06
N PRO A 343 -9.45 -3.25 -20.57
CA PRO A 343 -8.76 -2.25 -19.74
C PRO A 343 -9.68 -1.48 -18.78
N GLU A 344 -10.96 -1.34 -19.09
CA GLU A 344 -11.95 -0.62 -18.28
C GLU A 344 -12.23 -1.25 -16.89
N TYR A 345 -11.83 -2.51 -16.69
CA TYR A 345 -12.02 -3.21 -15.40
C TYR A 345 -10.76 -3.25 -14.54
N VAL A 346 -9.66 -2.62 -14.98
CA VAL A 346 -8.40 -2.51 -14.24
C VAL A 346 -8.60 -1.64 -13.00
N ILE A 347 -8.29 -2.15 -11.81
CA ILE A 347 -8.32 -1.33 -10.59
C ILE A 347 -7.00 -0.56 -10.50
N ASN A 348 -7.06 0.76 -10.64
CA ASN A 348 -5.95 1.66 -10.34
C ASN A 348 -6.22 2.40 -9.03
N GLU A 349 -7.15 3.33 -9.05
CA GLU A 349 -7.59 4.07 -7.86
C GLU A 349 -8.54 3.24 -7.01
N MET A 350 -8.46 3.43 -5.68
CA MET A 350 -9.43 2.84 -4.76
C MET A 350 -10.74 3.62 -4.80
N ASN A 351 -11.88 2.93 -4.75
CA ASN A 351 -13.15 3.60 -4.53
C ASN A 351 -13.26 4.14 -3.09
N ILE A 352 -14.24 5.02 -2.87
CA ILE A 352 -14.59 5.47 -1.52
C ILE A 352 -15.03 4.28 -0.66
N ASN A 353 -14.51 4.19 0.56
CA ASN A 353 -14.87 3.17 1.53
C ASN A 353 -14.90 3.74 2.94
N SER A 354 -15.72 3.16 3.80
CA SER A 354 -15.74 3.45 5.23
C SER A 354 -16.19 2.22 6.02
N VAL A 355 -15.72 2.13 7.26
CA VAL A 355 -16.00 1.04 8.19
C VAL A 355 -16.25 1.59 9.58
N ILE A 356 -17.34 1.15 10.20
CA ILE A 356 -17.59 1.34 11.63
C ILE A 356 -16.81 0.26 12.38
N THR A 357 -16.00 0.68 13.35
CA THR A 357 -15.15 -0.19 14.17
C THR A 357 -15.55 -0.21 15.64
N THR A 358 -16.34 0.77 16.08
CA THR A 358 -16.87 0.86 17.44
C THR A 358 -18.31 1.36 17.37
N PRO A 359 -19.32 0.63 17.88
CA PRO A 359 -19.21 -0.67 18.54
C PRO A 359 -18.70 -1.77 17.59
N GLY A 360 -17.99 -2.74 18.16
CA GLY A 360 -17.57 -3.96 17.47
C GLY A 360 -18.74 -4.92 17.21
N HIS A 361 -18.49 -5.92 16.37
CA HIS A 361 -19.51 -6.93 16.07
C HIS A 361 -19.84 -7.74 17.33
N GLY A 362 -21.12 -7.73 17.72
CA GLY A 362 -21.61 -8.44 18.90
C GLY A 362 -21.45 -7.68 20.22
N ASP A 363 -20.92 -6.46 20.20
CA ASP A 363 -20.85 -5.63 21.41
C ASP A 363 -22.26 -5.36 21.96
N ILE A 364 -22.41 -5.54 23.27
CA ILE A 364 -23.64 -5.24 24.00
C ILE A 364 -23.47 -3.91 24.71
N LEU A 365 -24.28 -2.92 24.33
CA LEU A 365 -24.30 -1.60 24.95
C LEU A 365 -25.39 -1.54 26.03
N PRO A 366 -25.05 -1.53 27.33
CA PRO A 366 -26.05 -1.54 28.38
C PRO A 366 -26.80 -0.21 28.43
N ILE A 367 -28.12 -0.25 28.54
CA ILE A 367 -28.99 0.92 28.73
C ILE A 367 -29.40 0.96 30.20
N ASN A 368 -28.80 1.86 30.98
CA ASN A 368 -29.08 2.02 32.41
C ASN A 368 -28.95 3.49 32.85
N ALA A 369 -29.24 3.76 34.13
CA ALA A 369 -29.25 5.12 34.69
C ALA A 369 -27.92 5.88 34.53
N THR A 370 -26.79 5.17 34.41
CA THR A 370 -25.47 5.77 34.16
C THR A 370 -25.23 5.98 32.67
N THR A 371 -25.44 4.97 31.83
CA THR A 371 -25.12 5.05 30.38
C THR A 371 -26.06 5.96 29.60
N THR A 372 -27.31 6.10 30.05
CA THR A 372 -28.29 7.05 29.47
C THR A 372 -27.94 8.52 29.71
N GLN A 373 -27.01 8.81 30.62
CA GLN A 373 -26.51 10.16 30.89
C GLN A 373 -25.26 10.52 30.09
N SER A 374 -24.72 9.59 29.29
CA SER A 374 -23.51 9.77 28.51
C SER A 374 -23.71 9.39 27.04
N ALA A 375 -23.17 10.19 26.11
CA ALA A 375 -23.18 9.82 24.70
C ALA A 375 -22.25 8.61 24.44
N TYR A 376 -22.66 7.72 23.54
CA TYR A 376 -21.81 6.66 23.02
C TYR A 376 -21.09 7.11 21.75
N THR A 377 -19.76 7.10 21.75
CA THR A 377 -18.97 7.52 20.58
C THR A 377 -18.80 6.37 19.59
N VAL A 378 -19.50 6.46 18.45
CA VAL A 378 -19.27 5.58 17.31
C VAL A 378 -17.97 5.99 16.61
N LYS A 379 -17.12 5.02 16.29
CA LYS A 379 -15.81 5.24 15.64
C LYS A 379 -15.67 4.39 14.39
N GLY A 380 -14.79 4.81 13.51
CA GLY A 380 -14.52 4.15 12.25
C GLY A 380 -13.36 4.81 11.51
N PHE A 381 -13.12 4.33 10.29
CA PHE A 381 -12.23 4.97 9.33
C PHE A 381 -12.94 5.10 7.98
N ALA A 382 -12.43 6.01 7.16
CA ALA A 382 -12.81 6.16 5.78
C ALA A 382 -11.59 6.47 4.94
N TYR A 383 -11.61 6.06 3.68
CA TYR A 383 -10.59 6.37 2.70
C TYR A 383 -11.21 6.45 1.32
N SER A 384 -10.48 7.08 0.41
CA SER A 384 -10.75 7.06 -1.03
C SER A 384 -9.41 6.98 -1.74
N GLY A 385 -9.40 6.43 -2.94
CA GLY A 385 -8.35 6.73 -3.90
C GLY A 385 -8.47 8.17 -4.37
N GLU A 386 -7.67 8.52 -5.37
CA GLU A 386 -7.78 9.85 -5.95
C GLU A 386 -9.16 10.10 -6.54
N SER A 387 -9.67 11.31 -6.30
CA SER A 387 -10.55 11.97 -7.24
C SER A 387 -9.65 12.84 -8.10
N CYS A 388 -9.51 12.55 -9.40
CA CYS A 388 -9.12 13.61 -10.33
C CYS A 388 -10.06 14.80 -10.10
N MET A 389 -9.50 15.92 -9.63
CA MET A 389 -10.20 17.21 -9.60
C MET A 389 -9.96 17.95 -10.89
#